data_AF-A0A382GFU4-F1
#
_entry.id   AF-A0A382GFU4-F1
#
_cell.length_a   1.000
_cell.length_b   1.000
_cell.length_c   1.000
_cell.angle_alpha   90.00
_cell.angle_beta   90.00
_cell.angle_gamma   90.00
#
_symmetry.space_group_name_H-M   'P 1'
#
loop_
_entity.id
_entity.type
_entity.pdbx_description
1 polymer ?
#
loop_
_entity_poly.entity_id
_entity_poly.type
_entity_poly.pdbx_seq_one_letter_code
_entity_poly.pdbx_strand_id
1 'polypeptide(L)'
;MYCNVLVTRPFDHTFTYKIRNDQNVKIGSIVSVSFGKKKDQIGIIYRLCGNEIKKNNSYTIKEIDHVYEGVFLNNNIIKFIDWIADYTLAPKGLVLKLFLVNKNIVSFQTKGQEEPIFNPRSVTLNTKQQNALNVIEKSLFKKISPIVLEGVTGSGKTEVYFEAIEKVLKEKKQALIMLPEISLTPQLELRFIERFGFAPDIWHSKVTEKKRKNIWHRCYQGKPIIVVGARSS
;
A
#
# COMPACT_ATOMS: atom_id res chain seq x y z
N MET A 1 -2.89 10.61 -29.49
CA MET A 1 -1.89 9.84 -28.73
C MET A 1 -2.51 8.55 -28.19
N TYR A 2 -1.71 7.51 -28.06
CA TYR A 2 -2.13 6.21 -27.57
C TYR A 2 -1.26 5.74 -26.40
N CYS A 3 -1.82 4.80 -25.64
CA CYS A 3 -1.15 4.17 -24.52
C CYS A 3 -1.55 2.70 -24.41
N ASN A 4 -0.71 1.95 -23.69
CA ASN A 4 -1.01 0.60 -23.27
C ASN A 4 -1.45 0.60 -21.81
N VAL A 5 -2.58 -0.03 -21.54
CA VAL A 5 -3.19 -0.15 -20.22
C VAL A 5 -3.07 -1.59 -19.74
N LEU A 6 -2.52 -1.79 -18.54
CA LEU A 6 -2.62 -3.06 -17.82
C LEU A 6 -3.92 -3.04 -17.01
N VAL A 7 -4.85 -3.93 -17.33
CA VAL A 7 -6.16 -4.03 -16.65
C VAL A 7 -6.08 -4.97 -15.45
N THR A 8 -6.91 -4.74 -14.43
CA THR A 8 -7.01 -5.58 -13.21
C THR A 8 -7.74 -6.91 -13.47
N ARG A 9 -7.26 -7.69 -14.45
CA ARG A 9 -7.81 -8.96 -14.96
C ARG A 9 -6.70 -9.99 -15.15
N PRO A 10 -7.00 -11.28 -15.30
CA PRO A 10 -5.98 -12.33 -15.42
C PRO A 10 -5.28 -12.33 -16.79
N PHE A 11 -4.58 -11.24 -17.10
CA PHE A 11 -3.76 -11.08 -18.28
C PHE A 11 -2.36 -10.64 -17.88
N ASP A 12 -1.39 -11.09 -18.66
CA ASP A 12 0.03 -10.75 -18.49
C ASP A 12 0.55 -9.77 -19.55
N HIS A 13 -0.36 -9.28 -20.40
CA HIS A 13 -0.09 -8.28 -21.42
C HIS A 13 -0.99 -7.05 -21.24
N THR A 14 -0.69 -6.01 -22.01
CA THR A 14 -1.39 -4.74 -21.97
C THR A 14 -2.29 -4.58 -23.19
N PHE A 15 -3.29 -3.71 -23.08
CA PHE A 15 -4.24 -3.42 -24.14
C PHE A 15 -4.10 -1.97 -24.59
N THR A 16 -4.18 -1.72 -25.89
CA THR A 16 -4.00 -0.38 -26.44
C THR A 16 -5.30 0.43 -26.38
N TYR A 17 -5.19 1.65 -25.87
CA TYR A 17 -6.28 2.62 -25.81
C TYR A 17 -5.82 3.97 -26.37
N LYS A 18 -6.78 4.73 -26.89
CA LYS A 18 -6.59 6.12 -27.29
C LYS A 18 -6.78 7.04 -26.09
N ILE A 19 -5.86 7.99 -25.94
CA ILE A 19 -5.94 9.06 -24.93
C ILE A 19 -6.79 10.18 -25.54
N ARG A 20 -7.79 10.68 -24.80
CA ARG A 20 -8.58 11.82 -25.24
C ARG A 20 -7.80 13.13 -25.07
N ASN A 21 -8.07 14.13 -25.90
CA ASN A 21 -7.28 15.37 -25.93
C ASN A 21 -7.38 16.18 -24.62
N ASP A 22 -8.44 16.01 -23.85
CA ASP A 22 -8.71 16.63 -22.56
C ASP A 22 -8.05 15.90 -21.38
N GLN A 23 -7.43 14.73 -21.61
CA GLN A 23 -6.88 13.90 -20.56
C GLN A 23 -5.37 14.07 -20.42
N ASN A 24 -4.92 14.44 -19.22
CA ASN A 24 -3.50 14.39 -18.87
C ASN A 24 -3.17 13.03 -18.23
N VAL A 25 -2.35 12.23 -18.91
CA VAL A 25 -1.95 10.89 -18.43
C VAL A 25 -0.45 10.71 -18.48
N LYS A 26 0.08 9.96 -17.52
CA LYS A 26 1.47 9.52 -17.46
C LYS A 26 1.53 8.05 -17.09
N ILE A 27 2.68 7.41 -17.30
CA ILE A 27 2.91 6.03 -16.84
C ILE A 27 2.65 5.96 -15.34
N GLY A 28 1.77 5.05 -14.92
CA GLY A 28 1.33 4.92 -13.53
C GLY A 28 -0.01 5.59 -13.21
N SER A 29 -0.55 6.42 -14.11
CA SER A 29 -1.90 6.97 -13.98
C SER A 29 -2.93 5.85 -13.92
N ILE A 30 -3.86 5.94 -12.98
CA ILE A 30 -4.96 4.99 -12.86
C ILE A 30 -6.10 5.45 -13.77
N VAL A 31 -6.67 4.49 -14.52
CA VAL A 31 -7.73 4.75 -15.47
C VAL A 31 -8.85 3.72 -15.36
N SER A 32 -10.06 4.08 -15.80
CA SER A 32 -11.07 3.09 -16.16
C SER A 32 -11.21 3.01 -17.67
N VAL A 33 -11.40 1.79 -18.16
CA VAL A 33 -11.52 1.48 -19.58
C VAL A 33 -12.62 0.46 -19.85
N SER A 34 -13.16 0.50 -21.07
CA SER A 34 -14.21 -0.37 -21.53
C SER A 34 -13.65 -1.69 -22.04
N PHE A 35 -13.66 -2.70 -21.19
CA PHE A 35 -13.08 -4.01 -21.45
C PHE A 35 -14.15 -5.09 -21.67
N GLY A 36 -14.27 -5.58 -22.92
CA GLY A 36 -15.34 -6.48 -23.32
C GLY A 36 -16.72 -5.83 -23.16
N LYS A 37 -17.61 -6.48 -22.40
CA LYS A 37 -18.95 -5.97 -22.04
C LYS A 37 -18.95 -5.00 -20.85
N LYS A 38 -17.88 -4.93 -20.05
CA LYS A 38 -17.80 -4.05 -18.87
C LYS A 38 -17.22 -2.69 -19.26
N LYS A 39 -17.83 -1.61 -18.77
CA LYS A 39 -17.47 -0.22 -19.13
C LYS A 39 -16.59 0.51 -18.10
N ASP A 40 -16.21 -0.15 -17.01
CA ASP A 40 -15.53 0.51 -15.89
C ASP A 40 -14.37 -0.30 -15.31
N GLN A 41 -13.67 -1.04 -16.18
CA GLN A 41 -12.56 -1.86 -15.74
C GLN A 41 -11.38 -0.98 -15.34
N ILE A 42 -10.92 -1.11 -14.10
CA ILE A 42 -9.75 -0.39 -13.59
C ILE A 42 -8.47 -0.97 -14.20
N GLY A 43 -7.56 -0.09 -14.57
CA GLY A 43 -6.20 -0.41 -14.98
C GLY A 43 -5.23 0.73 -14.72
N ILE A 44 -3.98 0.53 -15.10
CA ILE A 44 -2.93 1.56 -15.06
C ILE A 44 -2.36 1.79 -16.44
N ILE A 45 -1.97 3.02 -16.73
CA ILE A 45 -1.17 3.36 -17.90
C ILE A 45 0.20 2.74 -17.71
N TYR A 46 0.47 1.70 -18.48
CA TYR A 46 1.72 0.92 -18.38
C TYR A 46 2.81 1.48 -19.27
N ARG A 47 2.42 2.00 -20.44
CA ARG A 47 3.33 2.58 -21.43
C ARG A 47 2.61 3.62 -22.28
N LEU A 48 3.33 4.67 -22.64
CA LEU A 48 2.89 5.66 -23.63
C LEU A 48 3.45 5.27 -25.00
N CYS A 49 2.60 5.25 -26.02
CA CYS A 49 2.93 4.77 -27.36
C CYS A 49 3.07 5.90 -28.40
N GLY A 50 2.82 7.16 -28.03
CA GLY A 50 2.86 8.29 -28.96
C GLY A 50 1.69 8.28 -29.95
N ASN A 51 1.90 8.77 -31.17
CA ASN A 51 0.86 8.82 -32.21
C ASN A 51 0.91 7.63 -33.20
N GLU A 52 1.97 6.83 -33.15
CA GLU A 52 2.20 5.73 -34.08
C GLU A 52 1.76 4.40 -33.46
N ILE A 53 0.67 3.84 -34.00
CA ILE A 53 0.36 2.42 -33.83
C ILE A 53 0.40 1.78 -35.20
N LYS A 54 1.09 0.66 -35.33
CA LYS A 54 0.93 -0.25 -36.48
C LYS A 54 -0.50 -0.79 -36.47
N LYS A 55 -1.41 -0.07 -37.14
CA LYS A 55 -2.78 -0.55 -37.38
C LYS A 55 -2.70 -1.75 -38.31
N ASN A 56 -2.81 -2.95 -37.75
CA ASN A 56 -3.25 -4.10 -38.52
C ASN A 56 -4.77 -3.97 -38.65
N ASN A 57 -5.26 -3.72 -39.87
CA ASN A 57 -6.59 -3.19 -40.21
C ASN A 57 -7.80 -4.12 -39.89
N SER A 58 -8.03 -4.50 -38.62
CA SER A 58 -9.23 -5.30 -38.27
C SER A 58 -9.89 -4.98 -36.93
N TYR A 59 -9.42 -4.00 -36.18
CA TYR A 59 -9.98 -3.70 -34.85
C TYR A 59 -10.13 -2.20 -34.56
N THR A 60 -11.16 -1.87 -33.80
CA THR A 60 -11.43 -0.51 -33.30
C THR A 60 -10.74 -0.32 -31.96
N ILE A 61 -9.90 0.71 -31.85
CA ILE A 61 -9.25 1.11 -30.61
C ILE A 61 -10.22 1.97 -29.81
N LYS A 62 -10.54 1.55 -28.59
CA LYS A 62 -11.39 2.31 -27.67
C LYS A 62 -10.61 3.44 -26.99
N GLU A 63 -11.34 4.44 -26.52
CA GLU A 63 -10.77 5.55 -25.73
C GLU A 63 -10.75 5.20 -24.23
N ILE A 64 -9.93 5.92 -23.45
CA ILE A 64 -9.95 5.84 -21.99
C ILE A 64 -11.26 6.46 -21.47
N ASP A 65 -11.98 5.77 -20.59
CA ASP A 65 -13.29 6.22 -20.08
C ASP A 65 -13.16 7.25 -18.93
N HIS A 66 -12.14 7.14 -18.09
CA HIS A 66 -11.88 8.10 -17.00
C HIS A 66 -10.44 8.00 -16.51
N VAL A 67 -9.85 9.12 -16.06
CA VAL A 67 -8.53 9.19 -15.41
C VAL A 67 -8.73 9.60 -13.96
N TYR A 68 -8.17 8.85 -13.02
CA TYR A 68 -8.28 9.16 -11.58
C TYR A 68 -7.09 10.03 -11.14
N GLU A 69 -7.37 11.22 -10.62
CA GLU A 69 -6.32 12.21 -10.27
C GLU A 69 -5.74 12.03 -8.87
N GLY A 70 -6.44 11.34 -7.95
CA GLY A 70 -6.04 11.23 -6.54
C GLY A 70 -4.98 10.18 -6.22
N VAL A 71 -4.75 9.22 -7.13
CA VAL A 71 -3.89 8.07 -6.88
C VAL A 71 -3.03 7.76 -8.11
N PHE A 72 -1.75 7.49 -7.87
CA PHE A 72 -0.73 7.30 -8.88
C PHE A 72 0.26 6.20 -8.45
N LEU A 73 0.48 5.21 -9.32
CA LEU A 73 1.49 4.17 -9.06
C LEU A 73 2.80 4.56 -9.72
N ASN A 74 3.81 4.91 -8.91
CA ASN A 74 5.11 5.27 -9.44
C ASN A 74 5.85 4.08 -10.09
N ASN A 75 6.94 4.37 -10.80
CA ASN A 75 7.71 3.36 -11.52
C ASN A 75 8.30 2.27 -10.62
N ASN A 76 8.58 2.56 -9.34
CA ASN A 76 9.08 1.54 -8.41
C ASN A 76 8.00 0.52 -8.06
N ILE A 77 6.75 0.97 -7.88
CA ILE A 77 5.60 0.07 -7.66
C ILE A 77 5.34 -0.76 -8.91
N ILE A 78 5.42 -0.18 -10.11
CA ILE A 78 5.24 -0.92 -11.37
C ILE A 78 6.29 -2.03 -11.50
N LYS A 79 7.58 -1.72 -11.26
CA LYS A 79 8.65 -2.73 -11.25
C LYS A 79 8.44 -3.80 -10.18
N PHE A 80 7.88 -3.43 -9.04
CA PHE A 80 7.57 -4.37 -7.97
C PHE A 80 6.40 -5.30 -8.35
N ILE A 81 5.38 -4.78 -9.06
CA ILE A 81 4.30 -5.59 -9.63
C ILE A 81 4.87 -6.59 -10.65
N ASP A 82 5.75 -6.15 -11.54
CA ASP A 82 6.46 -7.03 -12.48
C ASP A 82 7.21 -8.14 -11.71
N TRP A 83 8.02 -7.75 -10.72
CA TRP A 83 8.79 -8.70 -9.93
C TRP A 83 7.91 -9.72 -9.20
N ILE A 84 6.79 -9.30 -8.58
CA ILE A 84 5.86 -10.25 -7.93
C ILE A 84 5.25 -11.19 -8.96
N ALA A 85 4.78 -10.66 -10.10
CA ALA A 85 4.15 -11.45 -11.15
C ALA A 85 5.12 -12.53 -11.67
N ASP A 86 6.35 -12.12 -11.98
CA ASP A 86 7.40 -13.02 -12.46
C ASP A 86 7.78 -14.05 -11.39
N TYR A 87 7.93 -13.63 -10.13
CA TYR A 87 8.31 -14.52 -9.02
C TYR A 87 7.22 -15.55 -8.68
N THR A 88 5.96 -15.14 -8.73
CA THR A 88 4.81 -15.99 -8.36
C THR A 88 4.15 -16.68 -9.55
N LEU A 89 4.62 -16.41 -10.77
CA LEU A 89 4.00 -16.84 -12.03
C LEU A 89 2.51 -16.45 -12.13
N ALA A 90 2.12 -15.38 -11.43
CA ALA A 90 0.75 -14.89 -11.44
C ALA A 90 0.58 -13.83 -12.55
N PRO A 91 -0.58 -13.77 -13.24
CA PRO A 91 -0.82 -12.73 -14.23
C PRO A 91 -0.65 -11.32 -13.66
N LYS A 92 0.12 -10.45 -14.33
CA LYS A 92 0.36 -9.06 -13.90
C LYS A 92 -0.91 -8.30 -13.53
N GLY A 93 -1.99 -8.48 -14.27
CA GLY A 93 -3.26 -7.81 -13.96
C GLY A 93 -3.92 -8.28 -12.66
N LEU A 94 -3.69 -9.53 -12.20
CA LEU A 94 -4.13 -9.96 -10.87
C LEU A 94 -3.25 -9.41 -9.77
N VAL A 95 -1.94 -9.34 -9.98
CA VAL A 95 -1.00 -8.71 -9.04
C VAL A 95 -1.36 -7.23 -8.87
N LEU A 96 -1.56 -6.50 -9.96
CA LEU A 96 -2.03 -5.10 -9.93
C LEU A 96 -3.31 -4.93 -9.11
N LYS A 97 -4.24 -5.88 -9.20
CA LYS A 97 -5.51 -5.84 -8.46
C LYS A 97 -5.30 -5.83 -6.94
N LEU A 98 -4.20 -6.41 -6.44
CA LEU A 98 -3.86 -6.39 -5.01
C LEU A 98 -3.53 -4.96 -4.52
N PHE A 99 -2.90 -4.15 -5.36
CA PHE A 99 -2.53 -2.76 -5.03
C PHE A 99 -3.72 -1.81 -5.06
N LEU A 100 -4.66 -2.04 -5.99
CA LEU A 100 -5.78 -1.14 -6.25
C LEU A 100 -7.08 -1.53 -5.53
N VAL A 101 -7.09 -2.61 -4.75
CA VAL A 101 -8.20 -3.16 -3.91
C VAL A 101 -9.58 -3.22 -4.60
N ASN A 102 -10.19 -2.07 -4.92
CA ASN A 102 -11.39 -1.94 -5.75
C ASN A 102 -11.51 -0.54 -6.42
N LYS A 103 -12.48 -0.40 -7.35
CA LYS A 103 -12.81 0.89 -8.00
C LYS A 103 -13.11 2.01 -7.00
N ASN A 104 -13.67 1.66 -5.85
CA ASN A 104 -14.07 2.66 -4.87
C ASN A 104 -12.89 3.24 -4.09
N ILE A 105 -11.69 2.64 -4.14
CA ILE A 105 -10.50 3.20 -3.50
C ILE A 105 -9.94 4.34 -4.34
N VAL A 106 -9.97 4.21 -5.66
CA VAL A 106 -9.38 5.19 -6.59
C VAL A 106 -10.23 6.44 -6.73
N SER A 107 -11.54 6.34 -6.47
CA SER A 107 -12.46 7.48 -6.39
C SER A 107 -12.61 8.08 -4.99
N PHE A 108 -11.99 7.49 -3.98
CA PHE A 108 -12.13 7.94 -2.59
C PHE A 108 -11.31 9.20 -2.34
N GLN A 109 -11.94 10.19 -1.70
CA GLN A 109 -11.26 11.36 -1.16
C GLN A 109 -11.27 11.28 0.36
N THR A 110 -10.10 11.39 0.98
CA THR A 110 -9.99 11.46 2.44
C THR A 110 -10.61 12.75 2.94
N LYS A 111 -11.58 12.64 3.85
CA LYS A 111 -11.99 13.78 4.67
C LYS A 111 -10.95 13.99 5.76
N GLY A 112 -10.71 15.25 6.16
CA GLY A 112 -9.84 15.57 7.29
C GLY A 112 -10.23 14.73 8.50
N GLN A 113 -9.33 13.85 8.93
CA GLN A 113 -9.45 13.13 10.18
C GLN A 113 -8.46 13.79 11.14
N GLU A 114 -8.92 14.04 12.37
CA GLU A 114 -8.02 14.47 13.43
C GLU A 114 -6.98 13.38 13.68
N GLU A 115 -5.72 13.78 13.75
CA GLU A 115 -4.66 12.88 14.15
C GLU A 115 -4.81 12.58 15.65
N PRO A 116 -4.69 11.31 16.07
CA PRO A 116 -4.78 10.99 17.49
C PRO A 116 -3.68 11.70 18.27
N ILE A 117 -3.99 12.09 19.51
CA ILE A 117 -3.03 12.71 20.41
C ILE A 117 -1.93 11.68 20.73
N PHE A 118 -0.72 11.95 20.28
CA PHE A 118 0.46 11.12 20.54
C PHE A 118 0.97 11.39 21.95
N ASN A 119 0.76 10.46 22.88
CA ASN A 119 1.17 10.58 24.28
C ASN A 119 1.92 9.34 24.77
N PRO A 120 3.20 9.16 24.36
CA PRO A 120 3.97 7.98 24.70
C PRO A 120 4.33 7.93 26.20
N ARG A 121 4.05 6.80 26.87
CA ARG A 121 4.51 6.53 28.24
C ARG A 121 5.92 5.92 28.23
N SER A 122 6.86 6.56 28.90
CA SER A 122 8.24 6.05 28.98
C SER A 122 8.33 4.72 29.72
N VAL A 123 9.18 3.82 29.20
CA VAL A 123 9.48 2.51 29.81
C VAL A 123 11.00 2.41 30.02
N THR A 124 11.43 1.90 31.18
CA THR A 124 12.85 1.65 31.44
C THR A 124 13.27 0.30 30.85
N LEU A 125 14.05 0.32 29.78
CA LEU A 125 14.62 -0.89 29.20
C LEU A 125 15.79 -1.42 30.04
N ASN A 126 15.90 -2.75 30.13
CA ASN A 126 17.12 -3.37 30.67
C ASN A 126 18.28 -3.30 29.65
N THR A 127 19.50 -3.63 30.09
CA THR A 127 20.70 -3.56 29.26
C THR A 127 20.61 -4.35 27.95
N LYS A 128 20.01 -5.55 27.97
CA LYS A 128 19.86 -6.39 26.77
C LYS A 128 18.89 -5.77 25.77
N GLN A 129 17.76 -5.25 26.27
CA GLN A 129 16.75 -4.56 25.46
C GLN A 129 17.31 -3.27 24.87
N GLN A 130 18.04 -2.47 25.66
CA GLN A 130 18.68 -1.25 25.19
C GLN A 130 19.72 -1.53 24.11
N ASN A 131 20.53 -2.57 24.27
CA ASN A 131 21.48 -2.98 23.24
C ASN A 131 20.78 -3.40 21.94
N ALA A 132 19.69 -4.17 22.02
CA ALA A 132 18.90 -4.55 20.86
C ALA A 132 18.28 -3.33 20.17
N LEU A 133 17.71 -2.41 20.95
CA LEU A 133 17.15 -1.16 20.45
C LEU A 133 18.22 -0.32 19.73
N ASN A 134 19.41 -0.17 20.30
CA ASN A 134 20.52 0.57 19.69
C ASN A 134 20.91 0.02 18.30
N VAL A 135 20.84 -1.31 18.10
CA VAL A 135 21.09 -1.94 16.79
C VAL A 135 19.98 -1.61 15.79
N ILE A 136 18.72 -1.70 16.23
CA ILE A 136 17.56 -1.36 15.40
C ILE A 136 17.63 0.10 14.96
N GLU A 137 17.92 1.02 15.89
CA GLU A 137 17.99 2.46 15.64
C GLU A 137 19.02 2.85 14.58
N LYS A 138 20.20 2.23 14.63
CA LYS A 138 21.24 2.45 13.62
C LYS A 138 20.79 2.09 12.20
N SER A 139 19.74 1.26 12.09
CA SER A 139 19.21 0.72 10.83
C SER A 139 17.88 1.32 10.39
N LEU A 140 17.08 1.92 11.31
CA LEU A 140 15.71 2.40 11.04
C LEU A 140 15.55 3.27 9.79
N PHE A 141 16.55 4.10 9.48
CA PHE A 141 16.49 5.07 8.37
C PHE A 141 17.56 4.85 7.30
N LYS A 142 18.17 3.66 7.28
CA LYS A 142 19.15 3.27 6.28
C LYS A 142 18.59 2.13 5.44
N LYS A 143 19.04 2.04 4.19
CA LYS A 143 18.79 0.85 3.36
C LYS A 143 19.60 -0.31 3.93
N ILE A 144 19.04 -1.08 4.88
CA ILE A 144 19.75 -2.21 5.51
C ILE A 144 18.80 -3.40 5.78
N SER A 145 19.46 -4.56 5.80
CA SER A 145 19.03 -5.96 6.01
C SER A 145 18.02 -6.22 7.14
N PRO A 146 17.23 -7.30 7.01
CA PRO A 146 16.35 -7.80 8.07
C PRO A 146 17.10 -8.02 9.40
N ILE A 147 16.47 -7.63 10.51
CA ILE A 147 16.98 -7.87 11.87
C ILE A 147 16.10 -8.91 12.54
N VAL A 148 16.73 -9.93 13.13
CA VAL A 148 16.04 -10.92 13.97
C VAL A 148 16.24 -10.52 15.43
N LEU A 149 15.13 -10.26 16.14
CA LEU A 149 15.14 -10.07 17.59
C LEU A 149 14.73 -11.36 18.29
N GLU A 150 15.71 -12.12 18.75
CA GLU A 150 15.48 -13.39 19.44
C GLU A 150 15.25 -13.19 20.94
N GLY A 151 14.28 -13.94 21.49
CA GLY A 151 14.01 -13.97 22.93
C GLY A 151 12.78 -14.79 23.25
N VAL A 152 12.73 -15.37 24.45
CA VAL A 152 11.57 -16.12 24.94
C VAL A 152 10.35 -15.21 25.19
N THR A 153 9.17 -15.79 25.30
CA THR A 153 7.98 -15.04 25.76
C THR A 153 8.25 -14.42 27.13
N GLY A 154 7.78 -13.19 27.35
CA GLY A 154 8.03 -12.46 28.60
C GLY A 154 9.38 -11.74 28.67
N SER A 155 10.30 -11.95 27.72
CA SER A 155 11.60 -11.24 27.71
C SER A 155 11.52 -9.74 27.37
N GLY A 156 10.32 -9.22 27.10
CA GLY A 156 10.08 -7.81 26.77
C GLY A 156 10.41 -7.40 25.32
N LYS A 157 10.34 -8.34 24.36
CA LYS A 157 10.49 -8.01 22.92
C LYS A 157 9.55 -6.90 22.46
N THR A 158 8.31 -6.92 22.96
CA THR A 158 7.29 -5.91 22.64
C THR A 158 7.75 -4.51 23.02
N GLU A 159 8.41 -4.32 24.16
CA GLU A 159 8.91 -3.01 24.58
C GLU A 159 9.99 -2.49 23.63
N VAL A 160 10.89 -3.37 23.17
CA VAL A 160 11.88 -3.02 22.14
C VAL A 160 11.20 -2.58 20.83
N TYR A 161 10.14 -3.28 20.41
CA TYR A 161 9.37 -2.87 19.22
C TYR A 161 8.70 -1.51 19.42
N PHE A 162 8.12 -1.27 20.58
CA PHE A 162 7.42 -0.03 20.89
C PHE A 162 8.36 1.17 20.98
N GLU A 163 9.55 1.02 21.57
CA GLU A 163 10.58 2.07 21.53
C GLU A 163 11.03 2.39 20.09
N ALA A 164 11.21 1.37 19.25
CA ALA A 164 11.54 1.58 17.84
C ALA A 164 10.40 2.30 17.09
N ILE A 165 9.14 1.88 17.33
CA ILE A 165 7.95 2.51 16.75
C ILE A 165 7.80 3.95 17.23
N GLU A 166 8.04 4.25 18.50
CA GLU A 166 8.02 5.61 19.04
C GLU A 166 8.93 6.54 18.24
N LYS A 167 10.16 6.09 17.92
CA LYS A 167 11.11 6.85 17.11
C LYS A 167 10.63 7.06 15.68
N VAL A 168 10.03 6.04 15.07
CA VAL A 168 9.44 6.15 13.71
C VAL A 168 8.29 7.17 13.69
N LEU A 169 7.45 7.19 14.73
CA LEU A 169 6.31 8.11 14.82
C LEU A 169 6.74 9.55 15.09
N LYS A 170 7.78 9.77 15.92
CA LYS A 170 8.37 11.10 16.12
C LYS A 170 8.91 11.71 14.82
N GLU A 171 9.41 10.87 13.92
CA GLU A 171 9.82 11.25 12.56
C GLU A 171 8.65 11.39 11.57
N LYS A 172 7.40 11.31 12.05
CA LYS A 172 6.17 11.38 11.24
C LYS A 172 6.11 10.32 10.14
N LYS A 173 6.69 9.14 10.38
CA LYS A 173 6.69 8.01 9.45
C LYS A 173 5.62 6.98 9.84
N GLN A 174 5.58 5.89 9.07
CA GLN A 174 4.58 4.83 9.17
C GLN A 174 5.20 3.57 9.74
N ALA A 175 4.42 2.78 10.47
CA ALA A 175 4.81 1.47 10.96
C ALA A 175 3.76 0.41 10.56
N LEU A 176 4.24 -0.75 10.12
CA LEU A 176 3.44 -1.93 9.85
C LEU A 176 3.86 -3.05 10.80
N ILE A 177 2.87 -3.64 11.48
CA ILE A 177 3.06 -4.78 12.36
C ILE A 177 2.25 -5.94 11.81
N MET A 178 2.96 -6.95 11.34
CA MET A 178 2.34 -8.17 10.85
C MET A 178 2.27 -9.20 11.97
N LEU A 179 1.08 -9.75 12.18
CA LEU A 179 0.82 -10.83 13.13
C LEU A 179 0.51 -12.13 12.38
N PRO A 180 0.86 -13.29 12.95
CA PRO A 180 0.50 -14.58 12.36
C PRO A 180 -1.02 -14.80 12.34
N GLU A 181 -1.74 -14.31 13.36
CA GLU A 181 -3.18 -14.49 13.53
C GLU A 181 -3.87 -13.22 14.03
N ILE A 182 -5.13 -13.03 13.60
CA ILE A 182 -5.98 -11.88 13.97
C ILE A 182 -6.43 -11.96 15.45
N SER A 183 -6.42 -13.16 16.04
CA SER A 183 -6.76 -13.39 17.46
C SER A 183 -5.90 -12.58 18.43
N LEU A 184 -4.67 -12.24 18.03
CA LEU A 184 -3.70 -11.49 18.84
C LEU A 184 -3.92 -9.97 18.81
N THR A 185 -4.83 -9.48 17.97
CA THR A 185 -5.05 -8.05 17.77
C THR A 185 -5.61 -7.30 18.99
N PRO A 186 -6.62 -7.80 19.74
CA PRO A 186 -7.22 -7.05 20.84
C PRO A 186 -6.23 -6.75 21.99
N GLN A 187 -5.40 -7.73 22.34
CA GLN A 187 -4.38 -7.55 23.38
C GLN A 187 -3.31 -6.54 22.95
N LEU A 188 -2.91 -6.57 21.68
CA LEU A 188 -1.95 -5.61 21.14
C LEU A 188 -2.55 -4.20 21.10
N GLU A 189 -3.81 -4.06 20.71
CA GLU A 189 -4.53 -2.78 20.68
C GLU A 189 -4.58 -2.12 22.06
N LEU A 190 -4.88 -2.88 23.13
CA LEU A 190 -4.83 -2.37 24.50
C LEU A 190 -3.43 -1.87 24.87
N ARG A 191 -2.39 -2.64 24.55
CA ARG A 191 -1.01 -2.23 24.79
C ARG A 191 -0.62 -0.97 24.02
N PHE A 192 -1.14 -0.77 22.81
CA PHE A 192 -0.93 0.47 22.06
C PHE A 192 -1.59 1.67 22.74
N ILE A 193 -2.84 1.52 23.20
CA ILE A 193 -3.55 2.58 23.94
C ILE A 193 -2.77 2.94 25.21
N GLU A 194 -2.31 1.93 25.96
CA GLU A 194 -1.52 2.13 27.16
C GLU A 194 -0.16 2.79 26.88
N ARG A 195 0.52 2.39 25.79
CA ARG A 195 1.87 2.87 25.47
C ARG A 195 1.90 4.21 24.77
N PHE A 196 0.95 4.50 23.87
CA PHE A 196 0.98 5.65 22.96
C PHE A 196 -0.23 6.59 23.10
N GLY A 197 -1.26 6.19 23.84
CA GLY A 197 -2.48 6.97 24.04
C GLY A 197 -3.57 6.79 22.97
N PHE A 198 -3.35 5.91 21.97
CA PHE A 198 -4.33 5.64 20.92
C PHE A 198 -4.19 4.21 20.37
N ALA A 199 -5.26 3.73 19.73
CA ALA A 199 -5.30 2.43 19.08
C ALA A 199 -4.70 2.47 17.66
N PRO A 200 -4.02 1.40 17.22
CA PRO A 200 -3.55 1.29 15.85
C PRO A 200 -4.72 1.01 14.90
N ASP A 201 -4.52 1.30 13.62
CA ASP A 201 -5.41 0.91 12.54
C ASP A 201 -5.31 -0.59 12.26
N ILE A 202 -6.35 -1.32 12.66
CA ILE A 202 -6.46 -2.75 12.43
C ILE A 202 -6.84 -3.04 10.97
N TRP A 203 -6.12 -3.99 10.34
CA TRP A 203 -6.40 -4.50 9.01
C TRP A 203 -6.71 -6.01 9.02
N HIS A 204 -7.97 -6.35 8.75
CA HIS A 204 -8.46 -7.72 8.57
C HIS A 204 -9.70 -7.78 7.67
N SER A 205 -10.19 -8.99 7.37
CA SER A 205 -11.35 -9.23 6.50
C SER A 205 -12.63 -8.53 6.95
N LYS A 206 -12.88 -8.43 8.27
CA LYS A 206 -14.06 -7.77 8.85
C LYS A 206 -14.00 -6.23 8.89
N VAL A 207 -12.91 -5.59 8.42
CA VAL A 207 -12.83 -4.12 8.40
C VAL A 207 -13.79 -3.56 7.36
N THR A 208 -14.58 -2.56 7.75
CA THR A 208 -15.56 -1.93 6.84
C THR A 208 -14.86 -1.31 5.64
N GLU A 209 -15.53 -1.28 4.49
CA GLU A 209 -14.95 -0.76 3.25
C GLU A 209 -14.49 0.71 3.39
N LYS A 210 -15.25 1.52 4.13
CA LYS A 210 -14.89 2.92 4.45
C LYS A 210 -13.59 3.01 5.25
N LYS A 211 -13.43 2.18 6.30
CA LYS A 211 -12.21 2.16 7.11
C LYS A 211 -11.02 1.64 6.31
N ARG A 212 -11.17 0.59 5.48
CA ARG A 212 -10.12 0.11 4.57
C ARG A 212 -9.63 1.19 3.61
N LYS A 213 -10.55 1.95 3.00
CA LYS A 213 -10.22 3.08 2.11
C LYS A 213 -9.42 4.15 2.84
N ASN A 214 -9.85 4.54 4.04
CA ASN A 214 -9.15 5.53 4.85
C ASN A 214 -7.73 5.09 5.20
N ILE A 215 -7.55 3.86 5.69
CA ILE A 215 -6.23 3.30 6.02
C ILE A 215 -5.34 3.31 4.78
N TRP A 216 -5.83 2.76 3.67
CA TRP A 216 -5.08 2.70 2.42
C TRP A 216 -4.63 4.08 1.92
N HIS A 217 -5.52 5.08 1.95
CA HIS A 217 -5.18 6.44 1.54
C HIS A 217 -4.20 7.12 2.48
N ARG A 218 -4.33 6.92 3.81
CA ARG A 218 -3.33 7.43 4.77
C ARG A 218 -1.96 6.81 4.51
N CYS A 219 -1.91 5.49 4.24
CA CYS A 219 -0.69 4.80 3.83
C CYS A 219 -0.10 5.42 2.56
N TYR A 220 -0.89 5.51 1.50
CA TYR A 220 -0.48 6.05 0.20
C TYR A 220 0.00 7.51 0.27
N GLN A 221 -0.65 8.35 1.09
CA GLN A 221 -0.29 9.76 1.29
C GLN A 221 0.95 9.95 2.18
N GLY A 222 1.52 8.87 2.76
CA GLY A 222 2.64 8.98 3.68
C GLY A 222 2.29 9.59 5.03
N LYS A 223 0.99 9.66 5.40
CA LYS A 223 0.57 10.19 6.70
C LYS A 223 1.00 9.25 7.83
N PRO A 224 1.37 9.77 9.02
CA PRO A 224 1.72 8.93 10.17
C PRO A 224 0.60 7.93 10.47
N ILE A 225 0.94 6.64 10.46
CA ILE A 225 -0.03 5.56 10.69
C ILE A 225 0.60 4.29 11.28
N ILE A 226 -0.17 3.78 12.24
CA ILE A 226 -0.24 2.48 12.91
C ILE A 226 -0.92 1.32 12.21
N VAL A 227 -0.34 0.56 11.26
CA VAL A 227 -1.10 -0.58 10.71
C VAL A 227 -0.74 -1.87 11.44
N VAL A 228 -1.75 -2.54 12.00
CA VAL A 228 -1.63 -3.90 12.56
C VAL A 228 -2.51 -4.84 11.75
N GLY A 229 -1.94 -5.91 11.21
CA GLY A 229 -2.73 -6.87 10.44
C GLY A 229 -2.05 -8.20 10.22
N ALA A 230 -2.74 -9.10 9.53
CA ALA A 230 -2.19 -10.39 9.08
C ALA A 230 -1.54 -10.24 7.69
N ARG A 231 -1.20 -11.34 7.03
CA ARG A 231 -0.48 -11.37 5.73
C ARG A 231 -1.05 -10.46 4.62
N SER A 232 -2.33 -10.09 4.68
CA SER A 232 -3.00 -9.26 3.67
C SER A 232 -2.91 -7.75 3.92
N SER A 233 -2.26 -7.30 5.00
CA SER A 233 -2.12 -5.88 5.39
C SER A 233 -1.08 -5.13 4.59
#